data_AF-A0A2U1Q5U8-F1
#
_entry.id   AF-A0A2U1Q5U8-F1
#
_cell.length_a   1.000
_cell.length_b   1.000
_cell.length_c   1.000
_cell.angle_alpha   90.00
_cell.angle_beta   90.00
_cell.angle_gamma   90.00
#
_symmetry.space_group_name_H-M   'P 1'
#
loop_
_entity.id
_entity.type
_entity.pdbx_description
1 polymer ?
#
loop_
_entity_poly.entity_id
_entity_poly.type
_entity_poly.pdbx_seq_one_letter_code
_entity_poly.pdbx_strand_id
1 'polypeptide(L)'
;MNWYGVPKRIGPDHAFGDLIAASGITDDMLDSLMALKDLDDVPGLPPLSTIDDMGYEKNIPGFLTRDSRIVERKKPGKAKARKSFQWVKR
;
A
#
# COMPACT_ATOMS: atom_id res chain seq x y z
N MET A 1 -9.78 27.40 49.19
CA MET A 1 -8.39 27.89 49.13
C MET A 1 -7.66 27.02 48.12
N ASN A 2 -7.22 27.66 47.02
CA ASN A 2 -6.45 27.21 45.84
C ASN A 2 -7.04 26.05 45.02
N TRP A 3 -7.62 26.24 43.82
CA TRP A 3 -7.10 26.84 42.55
C TRP A 3 -5.82 26.17 42.05
N TYR A 4 -5.96 25.12 41.24
CA TYR A 4 -5.38 25.03 39.89
C TYR A 4 -6.27 24.15 39.03
N GLY A 5 -7.29 24.78 38.44
CA GLY A 5 -7.95 24.25 37.26
C GLY A 5 -7.01 24.44 36.07
N VAL A 6 -6.49 23.34 35.53
CA VAL A 6 -6.05 23.31 34.14
C VAL A 6 -7.16 22.58 33.38
N PRO A 7 -7.97 23.28 32.57
CA PRO A 7 -8.95 22.60 31.73
C PRO A 7 -8.18 21.73 30.73
N LYS A 8 -8.50 20.43 30.66
CA LYS A 8 -8.01 19.57 29.59
C LYS A 8 -8.46 20.20 28.27
N ARG A 9 -7.52 20.71 27.49
CA ARG A 9 -7.79 21.28 26.17
C ARG A 9 -8.19 20.12 25.26
N ILE A 10 -9.49 19.91 25.11
CA ILE A 10 -10.07 18.95 24.16
C ILE A 10 -10.45 19.77 22.93
N GLY A 11 -9.60 19.72 21.91
CA GLY A 11 -9.84 20.28 20.59
C GLY A 11 -9.41 19.27 19.51
N PRO A 12 -9.88 19.41 18.25
CA PRO A 12 -9.73 18.40 17.19
C PRO A 12 -8.31 18.16 16.68
N ASP A 13 -7.29 18.76 17.29
CA ASP A 13 -5.95 18.89 16.71
C ASP A 13 -4.89 17.98 17.37
N HIS A 14 -5.30 16.95 18.13
CA HIS A 14 -4.38 16.04 18.84
C HIS A 14 -4.42 14.58 18.36
N ALA A 15 -4.81 14.32 17.10
CA ALA A 15 -4.82 12.95 16.56
C ALA A 15 -3.45 12.26 16.67
N PHE A 16 -2.35 12.98 16.43
CA PHE A 16 -1.00 12.42 16.55
C PHE A 16 -0.56 12.25 18.02
N GLY A 17 -0.79 13.25 18.86
CA GLY A 17 -0.38 13.22 20.28
C GLY A 17 -1.11 12.14 21.08
N ASP A 18 -2.40 11.90 20.80
CA ASP A 18 -3.18 10.86 21.47
C ASP A 18 -2.70 9.45 21.09
N LEU A 19 -2.25 9.24 19.84
CA LEU A 19 -1.69 7.98 19.38
C LEU A 19 -0.35 7.66 20.03
N ILE A 20 0.50 8.67 20.25
CA ILE A 20 1.75 8.52 21.00
C ILE A 20 1.47 8.18 22.47
N ALA A 21 0.54 8.90 23.10
CA ALA A 21 0.17 8.60 24.48
C ALA A 21 -0.39 7.17 24.63
N ALA A 22 -1.13 6.68 23.63
CA ALA A 22 -1.68 5.32 23.61
C ALA A 22 -0.63 4.23 23.34
N SER A 23 0.46 4.53 22.63
CA SER A 23 1.54 3.57 22.35
C SER A 23 2.47 3.34 23.56
N GLY A 24 2.35 4.19 24.59
CA GLY A 24 3.15 4.10 25.81
C GLY A 24 4.58 4.63 25.66
N ILE A 25 4.88 5.35 24.58
CA ILE A 25 6.17 5.98 24.34
C ILE A 25 6.18 7.34 25.05
N THR A 26 7.22 7.61 25.86
CA THR A 26 7.39 8.92 26.50
C THR A 26 7.99 9.94 25.54
N ASP A 27 7.80 11.22 25.81
CA ASP A 27 8.35 12.31 24.98
C ASP A 27 9.88 12.24 24.89
N ASP A 28 10.56 11.92 26.00
CA ASP A 28 12.00 11.69 26.04
C ASP A 28 12.46 10.50 25.14
N MET A 29 11.62 9.47 25.03
CA MET A 29 11.86 8.34 24.14
C MET A 29 11.66 8.73 22.67
N LEU A 30 10.72 9.64 22.39
CA LEU A 30 10.54 10.20 21.05
C LEU A 30 11.72 11.08 20.64
N ASP A 31 12.24 11.92 21.52
CA ASP A 31 13.42 12.75 21.27
C ASP A 31 14.66 11.88 20.99
N SER A 32 14.81 10.80 21.75
CA SER A 32 15.85 9.79 21.52
C SER A 32 15.70 9.11 20.15
N LEU A 33 14.46 8.75 19.76
CA LEU A 33 14.18 8.18 18.45
C LEU A 33 14.42 9.17 17.31
N MET A 34 14.09 10.44 17.50
CA MET A 34 14.30 11.49 16.51
C MET A 34 15.80 11.73 16.30
N ALA A 35 16.60 11.71 17.37
CA ALA A 35 18.06 11.78 17.29
C ALA A 35 18.69 10.56 16.60
N LEU A 36 18.09 9.36 16.74
CA LEU A 36 18.55 8.13 16.10
C LEU A 36 18.08 7.98 14.65
N LYS A 37 16.97 8.63 14.26
CA LYS A 37 16.37 8.54 12.93
C LYS A 37 17.29 9.10 11.84
N ASP A 38 18.13 10.07 12.18
CA ASP A 38 19.06 10.70 11.24
C ASP A 38 20.46 10.02 11.25
N LEU A 39 20.58 8.86 11.92
CA LEU A 39 21.81 8.07 11.92
C LEU A 39 21.85 7.16 10.68
N ASP A 40 22.48 7.65 9.62
CA ASP A 40 22.79 6.88 8.42
C ASP A 40 24.06 6.01 8.61
N ASP A 41 24.20 4.95 7.81
CA ASP A 41 25.38 4.07 7.75
C ASP A 41 25.63 3.13 8.96
N VAL A 42 24.60 2.41 9.41
CA VAL A 42 24.77 1.29 10.35
C VAL A 42 25.46 0.12 9.64
N PRO A 43 26.59 -0.40 10.16
CA PRO A 43 27.30 -1.52 9.53
C PRO A 43 26.40 -2.76 9.44
N GLY A 44 26.18 -3.25 8.21
CA GLY A 44 25.34 -4.42 7.92
C GLY A 44 23.88 -4.11 7.59
N LEU A 45 23.45 -2.84 7.68
CA LEU A 45 22.14 -2.42 7.19
C LEU A 45 22.30 -1.72 5.83
N PRO A 46 21.61 -2.16 4.76
CA PRO A 46 21.69 -1.49 3.47
C PRO A 46 21.08 -0.08 3.60
N PRO A 47 21.61 0.92 2.87
CA PRO A 47 21.09 2.26 2.92
C PRO A 47 19.64 2.28 2.45
N LEU A 48 18.84 3.19 3.01
CA LEU A 48 17.41 3.34 2.73
C LEU A 48 17.10 3.41 1.22
N SER A 49 17.99 4.05 0.45
CA SER A 49 17.92 4.10 -1.02
C SER A 49 17.83 2.72 -1.67
N THR A 50 18.58 1.74 -1.16
CA THR A 50 18.56 0.37 -1.69
C THR A 50 17.24 -0.35 -1.39
N ILE A 51 16.58 0.01 -0.29
CA ILE A 51 15.30 -0.59 0.15
C ILE A 51 14.13 0.01 -0.64
N ASP A 52 14.14 1.33 -0.86
CA ASP A 52 13.13 2.01 -1.67
C ASP A 52 13.12 1.50 -3.12
N ASP A 53 14.31 1.23 -3.67
CA ASP A 53 14.48 0.61 -4.99
C ASP A 53 13.95 -0.85 -5.02
N MET A 54 14.02 -1.59 -3.91
CA MET A 54 13.46 -2.94 -3.78
C MET A 54 11.92 -2.97 -3.65
N GLY A 55 11.30 -1.84 -3.30
CA GLY A 55 9.85 -1.71 -3.17
C GLY A 55 9.09 -1.60 -4.48
N TYR A 56 9.77 -1.24 -5.59
CA TYR A 56 9.12 -0.88 -6.85
C TYR A 56 9.03 -1.98 -7.91
N GLU A 57 9.63 -3.17 -7.71
CA GLU A 57 9.58 -4.28 -8.67
C GLU A 57 8.55 -5.39 -8.33
N LYS A 58 7.55 -5.14 -7.48
CA LYS A 58 6.47 -6.13 -7.27
C LYS A 58 5.46 -6.25 -8.42
N ASN A 59 5.74 -5.64 -9.57
CA ASN A 59 4.95 -5.79 -10.78
C ASN A 59 5.79 -6.35 -11.94
N ILE A 60 6.23 -7.60 -11.81
CA ILE A 60 6.59 -8.37 -13.01
C ILE A 60 5.31 -8.47 -13.86
N PRO A 61 5.25 -7.88 -15.07
CA PRO A 61 4.03 -7.85 -15.86
C PRO A 61 3.59 -9.28 -16.18
N GLY A 62 2.40 -9.65 -15.72
CA GLY A 62 1.78 -10.95 -16.00
C GLY A 62 1.76 -11.97 -14.84
N PHE A 63 2.40 -11.71 -13.70
CA PHE A 63 2.35 -12.63 -12.55
C PHE A 63 1.14 -12.43 -11.63
N LEU A 64 0.66 -11.19 -11.48
CA LEU A 64 -0.47 -10.85 -10.59
C LEU A 64 -1.81 -10.74 -11.33
N THR A 65 -1.78 -10.66 -12.66
CA THR A 65 -2.98 -10.51 -13.50
C THR A 65 -3.52 -11.89 -13.88
N ARG A 66 -4.77 -12.18 -13.54
CA ARG A 66 -5.44 -13.39 -14.05
C ARG A 66 -5.63 -13.31 -15.56
N ASP A 67 -5.45 -14.42 -16.25
CA ASP A 67 -5.81 -14.53 -17.66
C ASP A 67 -7.34 -14.44 -17.82
N SER A 68 -7.79 -13.45 -18.58
CA SER A 68 -9.21 -13.16 -18.81
C SER A 68 -9.81 -13.95 -19.98
N ARG A 69 -9.01 -14.75 -20.70
CA ARG A 69 -9.48 -15.51 -21.86
C ARG A 69 -10.53 -16.55 -21.44
N ILE A 70 -11.71 -16.44 -22.04
CA ILE A 70 -12.82 -17.37 -21.82
C ILE A 70 -13.21 -18.08 -23.11
N VAL A 71 -13.66 -19.33 -23.00
CA VAL A 71 -14.13 -20.11 -24.15
C VAL A 71 -15.42 -19.48 -24.69
N GLU A 72 -15.36 -19.04 -25.94
CA GLU A 72 -16.55 -18.52 -26.62
C GLU A 72 -17.51 -19.63 -27.02
N ARG A 73 -18.80 -19.42 -26.76
CA ARG A 73 -19.86 -20.36 -27.17
C ARG A 73 -20.07 -20.38 -28.67
N LYS A 74 -20.55 -21.52 -29.18
CA LYS A 74 -21.05 -21.67 -30.55
C LYS A 74 -22.29 -20.79 -30.77
N LYS A 75 -22.37 -20.18 -31.96
CA LYS A 75 -23.55 -19.42 -32.42
C LYS A 75 -24.33 -20.27 -33.43
N PRO A 76 -25.68 -20.25 -33.42
CA PRO A 76 -26.48 -20.92 -34.45
C PRO A 76 -26.16 -20.33 -35.84
N GLY A 77 -26.24 -21.14 -36.89
CA GLY A 77 -25.83 -20.75 -38.24
C GLY A 77 -24.32 -20.69 -38.48
N LYS A 78 -23.50 -20.99 -37.47
CA LYS A 78 -22.04 -21.11 -37.59
C LYS A 78 -21.54 -22.51 -37.20
N ALA A 79 -20.43 -22.92 -37.80
CA ALA A 79 -19.78 -24.18 -37.49
C ALA A 79 -19.12 -24.17 -36.10
N LYS A 80 -18.58 -23.01 -35.67
CA LYS A 80 -18.00 -22.76 -34.33
C LYS A 80 -18.37 -21.35 -33.85
N ALA A 81 -17.76 -20.87 -32.76
CA ALA A 81 -17.97 -19.51 -32.24
C ALA A 81 -17.75 -18.42 -33.32
N ARG A 82 -16.70 -18.58 -34.15
CA ARG A 82 -16.33 -17.62 -35.22
C ARG A 82 -16.44 -18.18 -36.64
N LYS A 83 -16.10 -19.46 -36.84
CA LYS A 83 -16.05 -20.13 -38.16
C LYS A 83 -17.44 -20.26 -38.79
N SER A 84 -17.64 -19.64 -39.95
CA SER A 84 -18.83 -19.78 -40.80
C SER A 84 -18.66 -20.91 -41.82
N PHE A 85 -19.77 -21.31 -42.44
CA PHE A 85 -19.74 -22.17 -43.63
C PHE A 85 -19.30 -21.38 -44.86
N GLN A 86 -18.82 -22.08 -45.88
CA GLN A 86 -18.47 -21.48 -47.17
C GLN A 86 -19.75 -20.90 -47.81
N TRP A 87 -19.67 -19.64 -48.25
CA TRP A 87 -20.74 -19.03 -49.03
C TRP A 87 -20.50 -19.25 -50.53
N VAL A 88 -21.58 -19.44 -51.29
CA VAL A 88 -21.55 -19.56 -52.75
C VAL A 88 -22.45 -18.46 -53.32
N LYS A 89 -21.90 -17.62 -54.20
CA LYS A 89 -22.63 -16.55 -54.90
C LYS A 89 -23.42 -17.16 -56.06
N ARG A 90 -24.60 -16.60 -56.34
CA ARG A 90 -25.43 -16.96 -57.49
C ARG A 90 -25.34 -15.86 -58.55
#